data_AF-A0A6J3FH05-F1
#
_entry.id   AF-A0A6J3FH05-F1
#
_cell.length_a   1.000
_cell.length_b   1.000
_cell.length_c   1.000
_cell.angle_alpha   90.00
_cell.angle_beta   90.00
_cell.angle_gamma   90.00
#
_symmetry.space_group_name_H-M   'P 1'
#
loop_
_entity.id
_entity.type
_entity.pdbx_description
1 polymer ?
#
loop_
_entity_poly.entity_id
_entity_poly.type
_entity_poly.pdbx_seq_one_letter_code
_entity_poly.pdbx_strand_id
1 'polypeptide(L)'
;MSGSLRPGPSRWRQAASVVLAAGWTLPGTATQPSPPPPAEGFRLLLLQRSGRQGFMPGAHVFPGGVLDAADRSADWLGLFAPHHGPPRFGLAPAPVRRAAFPSLPSAAGDAHADGTWALPEDVAFRICAVREAFEEAGVLLLRPRTSPPDAASGPGLALRPPPGLAAWRARVRRDPSHFLRLCEHLDCTPDIWALHDWSGWLTPFWRGGTRRFDTAFFLCCLREPPPVYPDLAEVVGCQWSSPSEATESFLSKEIWLAPPQFYEVRRLANFASVSDLHRFCLDRASEGLERWLPITLLTADGTLQILPGDELYLEDSDFFENLMSTEKKTEEIMKEGKQFHRIVIYSRHLYDIHVTVQSKYKHIYPKNSVLSKSHL
;
A
#
# COMPACT_ATOMS: atom_id res chain seq x y z
N MET A 1 -2.83 -1.20 29.65
CA MET A 1 -1.62 -2.05 29.63
C MET A 1 -1.49 -2.56 28.21
N SER A 2 -0.40 -2.24 27.50
CA SER A 2 -0.18 -2.73 26.13
C SER A 2 0.08 -4.24 26.20
N GLY A 3 -0.96 -5.06 26.07
CA GLY A 3 -0.83 -6.51 25.99
C GLY A 3 0.04 -6.89 24.80
N SER A 4 1.12 -7.65 25.03
CA SER A 4 1.82 -8.35 23.95
C SER A 4 0.89 -9.43 23.40
N LEU A 5 0.88 -9.61 22.08
CA LEU A 5 0.18 -10.72 21.43
C LEU A 5 0.53 -12.07 22.07
N ARG A 6 -0.47 -12.95 22.21
CA ARG A 6 -0.21 -14.32 22.68
C ARG A 6 0.71 -15.03 21.68
N PRO A 7 1.74 -15.77 22.14
CA PRO A 7 2.54 -16.60 21.24
C PRO A 7 1.64 -17.67 20.60
N GLY A 8 1.26 -17.48 19.34
CA GLY A 8 0.32 -18.35 18.63
C GLY A 8 0.56 -18.40 17.12
N PRO A 9 0.00 -19.40 16.41
CA PRO A 9 0.50 -19.91 15.12
C PRO A 9 0.20 -19.03 13.89
N SER A 10 -0.10 -17.75 14.06
CA SER A 10 -0.52 -16.89 12.95
C SER A 10 0.21 -15.54 12.98
N ARG A 11 1.49 -15.58 12.65
CA ARG A 11 2.29 -14.38 12.41
C ARG A 11 1.79 -13.69 11.13
N TRP A 12 1.66 -12.37 11.19
CA TRP A 12 1.48 -11.58 9.96
C TRP A 12 2.72 -11.74 9.09
N ARG A 13 2.53 -12.09 7.83
CA ARG A 13 3.61 -12.10 6.83
C ARG A 13 3.94 -10.66 6.47
N GLN A 14 5.21 -10.29 6.54
CA GLN A 14 5.64 -8.96 6.14
C GLN A 14 5.44 -8.80 4.63
N ALA A 15 4.78 -7.72 4.23
CA ALA A 15 4.44 -7.42 2.85
C ALA A 15 4.68 -5.94 2.55
N ALA A 16 4.84 -5.61 1.27
CA ALA A 16 4.95 -4.24 0.81
C ALA A 16 4.06 -4.04 -0.42
N SER A 17 3.44 -2.87 -0.51
CA SER A 17 2.63 -2.47 -1.66
C SER A 17 2.99 -1.06 -2.08
N VAL A 18 2.94 -0.78 -3.38
CA VAL A 18 3.17 0.56 -3.92
C VAL A 18 1.90 1.09 -4.60
N VAL A 19 1.42 2.21 -4.10
CA VAL A 19 0.39 3.03 -4.75
C VAL A 19 1.09 3.85 -5.82
N LEU A 20 0.85 3.52 -7.10
CA LEU A 20 1.35 4.32 -8.22
C LEU A 20 0.29 5.37 -8.58
N ALA A 21 0.60 6.63 -8.32
CA ALA A 21 -0.23 7.78 -8.68
C ALA A 21 0.42 8.54 -9.84
N ALA A 22 -0.19 8.52 -11.02
CA ALA A 22 0.35 9.17 -12.20
C ALA A 22 -0.47 10.41 -12.56
N GLY A 23 0.24 11.52 -12.82
CA GLY A 23 -0.34 12.68 -13.45
C GLY A 23 -0.99 12.31 -14.78
N TRP A 24 -2.09 13.00 -15.11
CA TRP A 24 -2.82 12.77 -16.34
C TRP A 24 -2.86 14.06 -17.16
N THR A 25 -1.78 14.32 -17.89
CA THR A 25 -1.77 15.37 -18.92
C THR A 25 -2.23 14.78 -20.23
N LEU A 26 -3.27 15.35 -20.85
CA LEU A 26 -3.64 15.05 -22.23
C LEU A 26 -2.38 15.15 -23.11
N PRO A 27 -2.00 14.10 -23.85
CA PRO A 27 -1.00 14.27 -24.89
C PRO A 27 -1.55 15.29 -25.88
N GLY A 28 -0.88 16.45 -25.98
CA GLY A 28 -1.09 17.35 -27.09
C GLY A 28 -0.87 16.56 -28.37
N THR A 29 -1.87 16.56 -29.25
CA THR A 29 -1.94 15.85 -30.54
C THR A 29 -2.11 14.32 -30.47
N ALA A 30 -3.34 13.86 -30.17
CA ALA A 30 -3.75 12.49 -30.54
C ALA A 30 -5.19 12.47 -31.07
N THR A 31 -5.37 11.79 -32.19
CA THR A 31 -6.58 11.65 -33.03
C THR A 31 -7.66 10.74 -32.44
N GLN A 32 -7.73 10.61 -31.11
CA GLN A 32 -8.72 9.78 -30.39
C GLN A 32 -9.33 10.60 -29.23
N PRO A 33 -10.66 10.50 -28.97
CA PRO A 33 -11.26 11.17 -27.83
C PRO A 33 -10.67 10.58 -26.54
N SER A 34 -9.81 11.35 -25.88
CA SER A 34 -9.26 11.00 -24.58
C SER A 34 -10.36 11.21 -23.53
N PRO A 35 -10.49 10.35 -22.49
CA PRO A 35 -11.40 10.63 -21.39
C PRO A 35 -11.04 11.99 -20.75
N PRO A 36 -12.04 12.72 -20.23
CA PRO A 36 -11.80 14.00 -19.58
C PRO A 36 -10.76 13.85 -18.45
N PRO A 37 -9.98 14.91 -18.15
CA PRO A 37 -9.04 14.86 -17.04
C PRO A 37 -9.80 14.55 -15.74
N PRO A 38 -9.25 13.69 -14.88
CA PRO A 38 -9.90 13.35 -13.62
C PRO A 38 -9.98 14.57 -12.70
N ALA A 39 -11.00 14.62 -11.84
CA ALA A 39 -11.20 15.73 -10.90
C ALA A 39 -10.00 15.93 -9.96
N GLU A 40 -9.34 14.84 -9.56
CA GLU A 40 -8.14 14.87 -8.72
C GLU A 40 -6.84 15.15 -9.50
N GLY A 41 -6.88 15.28 -10.83
CA GLY A 41 -5.69 15.55 -11.66
C GLY A 41 -4.67 14.41 -11.76
N PHE A 42 -4.97 13.23 -11.22
CA PHE A 42 -4.15 12.02 -11.33
C PHE A 42 -5.00 10.75 -11.34
N ARG A 43 -4.37 9.63 -11.74
CA ARG A 43 -4.95 8.28 -11.72
C ARG A 43 -4.08 7.33 -10.93
N LEU A 44 -4.69 6.29 -10.38
CA LEU A 44 -4.07 5.21 -9.63
C LEU A 44 -4.01 3.94 -10.49
N LEU A 45 -2.90 3.23 -10.43
CA LEU A 45 -2.83 1.89 -11.02
C LEU A 45 -3.55 0.89 -10.11
N LEU A 46 -4.60 0.26 -10.63
CA LEU A 46 -5.31 -0.84 -9.99
C LEU A 46 -5.11 -2.12 -10.80
N LEU A 47 -4.74 -3.19 -10.13
CA LEU A 47 -4.53 -4.52 -10.69
C LEU A 47 -5.67 -5.45 -10.26
N GLN A 48 -6.25 -6.19 -11.19
CA GLN A 48 -7.28 -7.18 -10.91
C GLN A 48 -6.63 -8.54 -10.63
N ARG A 49 -6.79 -9.03 -9.41
CA ARG A 49 -6.32 -10.35 -9.00
C ARG A 49 -7.08 -11.45 -9.72
N SER A 50 -6.39 -12.52 -10.09
CA SER A 50 -7.00 -13.73 -10.64
C SER A 50 -8.05 -14.31 -9.69
N GLY A 51 -9.15 -14.81 -10.25
CA GLY A 51 -10.18 -15.52 -9.48
C GLY A 51 -9.67 -16.81 -8.81
N ARG A 52 -8.48 -17.29 -9.20
CA ARG A 52 -7.82 -18.48 -8.63
C ARG A 52 -6.98 -18.19 -7.38
N GLN A 53 -6.84 -16.92 -7.00
CA GLN A 53 -6.04 -16.51 -5.86
C GLN A 53 -6.66 -16.97 -4.54
N GLY A 54 -5.84 -17.58 -3.66
CA GLY A 54 -6.29 -18.09 -2.36
C GLY A 54 -6.58 -17.01 -1.30
N PHE A 55 -6.38 -15.74 -1.63
CA PHE A 55 -6.72 -14.59 -0.78
C PHE A 55 -7.28 -13.47 -1.65
N MET A 56 -8.49 -13.01 -1.31
CA MET A 56 -9.22 -11.95 -2.01
C MET A 56 -9.27 -12.14 -3.55
N PRO A 57 -9.83 -13.26 -4.05
CA PRO A 57 -9.92 -13.52 -5.49
C PRO A 57 -10.79 -12.47 -6.20
N GLY A 58 -10.31 -11.98 -7.35
CA GLY A 58 -11.01 -10.96 -8.15
C GLY A 58 -10.95 -9.54 -7.60
N ALA A 59 -10.27 -9.31 -6.46
CA ALA A 59 -10.11 -7.96 -5.92
C ALA A 59 -9.23 -7.09 -6.83
N HIS A 60 -9.54 -5.81 -6.86
CA HIS A 60 -8.67 -4.78 -7.38
C HIS A 60 -7.75 -4.30 -6.26
N VAL A 61 -6.45 -4.28 -6.54
CA VAL A 61 -5.40 -3.98 -5.57
C VAL A 61 -4.32 -3.09 -6.19
N PHE A 62 -3.60 -2.36 -5.37
CA PHE A 62 -2.29 -1.81 -5.74
C PHE A 62 -1.25 -2.94 -5.89
N PRO A 63 -0.24 -2.77 -6.76
CA PRO A 63 0.85 -3.74 -6.86
C PRO A 63 1.52 -4.00 -5.52
N GLY A 64 1.78 -5.26 -5.20
CA GLY A 64 2.44 -5.61 -3.95
C GLY A 64 2.34 -7.07 -3.55
N GLY A 65 3.21 -7.47 -2.64
CA GLY A 65 3.35 -8.86 -2.23
C GLY A 65 4.19 -9.03 -0.98
N VAL A 66 4.57 -10.27 -0.72
CA VAL A 66 5.26 -10.67 0.50
C VAL A 66 6.75 -10.44 0.34
N LEU A 67 7.41 -9.96 1.39
CA LEU A 67 8.86 -9.83 1.39
C LEU A 67 9.53 -11.19 1.20
N ASP A 68 10.45 -11.26 0.25
CA ASP A 68 11.31 -12.41 0.01
C ASP A 68 12.66 -12.25 0.76
N ALA A 69 13.43 -13.33 0.84
CA ALA A 69 14.80 -13.28 1.34
C ALA A 69 15.70 -12.45 0.40
N ALA A 70 15.46 -12.49 -0.91
CA ALA A 70 16.17 -11.70 -1.91
C ALA A 70 16.04 -10.18 -1.67
N ASP A 71 14.89 -9.72 -1.17
CA ASP A 71 14.67 -8.29 -0.85
C ASP A 71 15.57 -7.82 0.31
N ARG A 72 16.07 -8.74 1.13
CA ARG A 72 16.97 -8.48 2.27
C ARG A 72 18.45 -8.78 1.97
N SER A 73 18.78 -9.17 0.74
CA SER A 73 20.14 -9.60 0.40
C SER A 73 21.16 -8.47 0.65
N ALA A 74 22.31 -8.82 1.22
CA ALA A 74 23.43 -7.90 1.35
C ALA A 74 24.06 -7.55 -0.02
N ASP A 75 23.76 -8.31 -1.08
CA ASP A 75 24.25 -8.03 -2.44
C ASP A 75 23.76 -6.66 -2.96
N TRP A 76 22.60 -6.18 -2.47
CA TRP A 76 22.10 -4.85 -2.78
C TRP A 76 23.07 -3.75 -2.38
N LEU A 77 23.87 -3.94 -1.34
CA LEU A 77 24.88 -2.97 -0.88
C LEU A 77 25.85 -2.61 -2.00
N GLY A 78 26.35 -3.62 -2.74
CA GLY A 78 27.29 -3.42 -3.84
C GLY A 78 26.66 -2.67 -5.02
N LEU A 79 25.38 -2.91 -5.28
CA LEU A 79 24.66 -2.22 -6.34
C LEU A 79 24.46 -0.73 -6.03
N PHE A 80 24.13 -0.39 -4.77
CA PHE A 80 23.98 0.99 -4.30
C PHE A 80 25.30 1.77 -4.06
N ALA A 81 26.41 1.05 -3.83
CA ALA A 81 27.70 1.60 -3.39
C ALA A 81 28.33 2.75 -4.21
N PRO A 82 28.06 2.98 -5.52
CA PRO A 82 28.70 4.09 -6.23
C PRO A 82 28.35 5.49 -5.69
N HIS A 83 27.16 5.68 -5.13
CA HIS A 83 26.70 7.00 -4.65
C HIS A 83 25.92 6.96 -3.32
N HIS A 84 25.54 5.77 -2.87
CA HIS A 84 24.68 5.60 -1.71
C HIS A 84 25.29 4.59 -0.74
N GLY A 85 25.85 5.13 0.35
CA GLY A 85 26.42 4.32 1.41
C GLY A 85 25.41 3.95 2.50
N PRO A 86 25.72 2.91 3.29
CA PRO A 86 25.02 2.64 4.54
C PRO A 86 25.13 3.84 5.52
N PRO A 87 24.24 3.95 6.52
CA PRO A 87 23.23 2.97 6.86
C PRO A 87 21.98 3.04 5.98
N ARG A 88 21.62 4.19 5.42
CA ARG A 88 20.28 4.42 4.83
C ARG A 88 20.27 4.96 3.40
N PHE A 89 21.40 4.88 2.69
CA PHE A 89 21.45 5.09 1.24
C PHE A 89 20.90 6.46 0.79
N GLY A 90 21.02 7.50 1.62
CA GLY A 90 20.48 8.84 1.33
C GLY A 90 18.98 9.02 1.60
N LEU A 91 18.27 8.02 2.15
CA LEU A 91 16.92 8.22 2.68
C LEU A 91 16.95 9.15 3.90
N ALA A 92 16.01 10.11 3.97
CA ALA A 92 15.81 11.02 5.11
C ALA A 92 15.71 10.22 6.42
N PRO A 93 16.23 10.71 7.58
CA PRO A 93 16.43 9.94 8.82
C PRO A 93 15.30 8.98 9.17
N ALA A 94 15.63 7.83 9.77
CA ALA A 94 14.65 6.79 10.00
C ALA A 94 13.47 7.41 10.76
N PRO A 95 12.24 7.31 10.20
CA PRO A 95 11.09 7.90 10.86
C PRO A 95 11.03 7.36 12.29
N VAL A 96 10.63 8.20 13.23
CA VAL A 96 10.50 7.80 14.62
C VAL A 96 9.57 6.58 14.67
N ARG A 97 10.12 5.40 14.96
CA ARG A 97 9.33 4.18 15.19
C ARG A 97 8.57 4.40 16.48
N ARG A 98 7.32 4.87 16.36
CA ARG A 98 6.43 5.07 17.49
C ARG A 98 5.73 3.74 17.77
N ALA A 99 5.55 3.42 19.04
CA ALA A 99 4.83 2.22 19.45
C ALA A 99 3.42 2.26 18.83
N ALA A 100 3.18 1.41 17.84
CA ALA A 100 1.86 1.17 17.30
C ALA A 100 1.32 -0.11 17.95
N PHE A 101 0.07 -0.06 18.39
CA PHE A 101 -0.61 -1.23 18.93
C PHE A 101 -1.24 -2.05 17.78
N PRO A 102 -1.08 -3.38 17.76
CA PRO A 102 -0.27 -4.19 18.68
C PRO A 102 1.23 -4.10 18.37
N SER A 103 2.04 -4.16 19.41
CA SER A 103 3.49 -4.32 19.27
C SER A 103 3.79 -5.70 18.66
N LEU A 104 4.30 -5.72 17.43
CA LEU A 104 4.78 -6.95 16.81
C LEU A 104 6.23 -7.21 17.22
N PRO A 105 6.64 -8.48 17.43
CA PRO A 105 8.04 -8.81 17.59
C PRO A 105 8.83 -8.29 16.38
N SER A 106 9.82 -7.43 16.63
CA SER A 106 10.73 -6.97 15.58
C SER A 106 11.48 -8.17 15.01
N ALA A 107 11.48 -8.34 13.69
CA ALA A 107 12.29 -9.33 13.02
C ALA A 107 13.78 -8.91 12.92
N ALA A 108 14.12 -7.68 13.31
CA ALA A 108 15.48 -7.16 13.22
C ALA A 108 16.29 -7.46 14.49
N GLY A 109 17.30 -8.31 14.33
CA GLY A 109 18.53 -8.23 15.10
C GLY A 109 19.44 -7.19 14.45
N ASP A 110 19.80 -6.16 15.20
CA ASP A 110 20.82 -5.20 14.79
C ASP A 110 22.18 -5.91 14.72
N ALA A 111 22.93 -5.68 13.64
CA ALA A 111 24.31 -6.12 13.39
C ALA A 111 24.62 -7.59 13.71
N HIS A 112 24.95 -8.39 12.69
CA HIS A 112 25.73 -9.59 12.95
C HIS A 112 27.01 -9.19 13.70
N ALA A 113 27.39 -9.98 14.71
CA ALA A 113 28.58 -9.75 15.55
C ALA A 113 29.92 -9.66 14.77
N ASP A 114 29.87 -9.86 13.45
CA ASP A 114 30.99 -9.89 12.50
C ASP A 114 31.15 -8.58 11.69
N GLY A 115 30.45 -7.50 12.04
CA GLY A 115 30.67 -6.18 11.40
C GLY A 115 30.17 -6.04 9.96
N THR A 116 29.45 -7.04 9.43
CA THR A 116 28.73 -6.95 8.14
C THR A 116 27.48 -6.08 8.30
N TRP A 117 27.39 -5.01 7.50
CA TRP A 117 26.21 -4.15 7.50
C TRP A 117 25.01 -4.88 6.89
N ALA A 118 23.97 -5.13 7.66
CA ALA A 118 22.72 -5.67 7.13
C ALA A 118 21.96 -4.59 6.35
N LEU A 119 21.27 -4.97 5.27
CA LEU A 119 20.39 -4.04 4.57
C LEU A 119 19.27 -3.61 5.55
N PRO A 120 19.02 -2.29 5.73
CA PRO A 120 17.95 -1.83 6.59
C PRO A 120 16.60 -2.39 6.18
N GLU A 121 15.76 -2.68 7.15
CA GLU A 121 14.45 -3.26 6.91
C GLU A 121 13.58 -2.33 6.02
N ASP A 122 13.58 -1.01 6.24
CA ASP A 122 12.83 -0.07 5.42
C ASP A 122 13.27 -0.08 3.95
N VAL A 123 14.56 -0.30 3.68
CA VAL A 123 15.10 -0.45 2.32
C VAL A 123 14.61 -1.75 1.69
N ALA A 124 14.63 -2.87 2.44
CA ALA A 124 14.13 -4.15 1.95
C ALA A 124 12.64 -4.10 1.58
N PHE A 125 11.80 -3.43 2.39
CA PHE A 125 10.38 -3.22 2.07
C PHE A 125 10.19 -2.38 0.79
N ARG A 126 11.03 -1.37 0.55
CA ARG A 126 10.99 -0.56 -0.68
C ARG A 126 11.40 -1.37 -1.91
N ILE A 127 12.45 -2.19 -1.79
CA ILE A 127 12.87 -3.11 -2.85
C ILE A 127 11.76 -4.11 -3.17
N CYS A 128 11.13 -4.70 -2.14
CA CYS A 128 9.98 -5.59 -2.30
C CYS A 128 8.86 -4.91 -3.10
N ALA A 129 8.44 -3.70 -2.70
CA ALA A 129 7.38 -2.97 -3.40
C ALA A 129 7.72 -2.68 -4.88
N VAL A 130 8.98 -2.34 -5.18
CA VAL A 130 9.47 -2.12 -6.55
C VAL A 130 9.52 -3.42 -7.35
N ARG A 131 10.01 -4.52 -6.74
CA ARG A 131 10.05 -5.86 -7.36
C ARG A 131 8.64 -6.33 -7.70
N GLU A 132 7.70 -6.23 -6.78
CA GLU A 132 6.31 -6.65 -6.96
C GLU A 132 5.60 -5.83 -8.05
N ALA A 133 5.85 -4.51 -8.14
CA ALA A 133 5.36 -3.70 -9.26
C ALA A 133 5.89 -4.17 -10.62
N PHE A 134 7.13 -4.66 -10.67
CA PHE A 134 7.69 -5.28 -11.86
C PHE A 134 7.05 -6.66 -12.14
N GLU A 135 6.92 -7.52 -11.13
CA GLU A 135 6.35 -8.86 -11.26
C GLU A 135 4.88 -8.84 -11.69
N GLU A 136 4.06 -7.96 -11.13
CA GLU A 136 2.61 -7.95 -11.32
C GLU A 136 2.16 -7.01 -12.46
N ALA A 137 2.88 -5.92 -12.71
CA ALA A 137 2.50 -4.89 -13.67
C ALA A 137 3.56 -4.62 -14.77
N GLY A 138 4.77 -5.17 -14.65
CA GLY A 138 5.87 -4.87 -15.57
C GLY A 138 6.43 -3.45 -15.46
N VAL A 139 6.09 -2.73 -14.38
CA VAL A 139 6.53 -1.35 -14.15
C VAL A 139 7.94 -1.35 -13.55
N LEU A 140 8.87 -0.66 -14.20
CA LEU A 140 10.26 -0.55 -13.75
C LEU A 140 10.49 0.77 -13.01
N LEU A 141 10.37 0.75 -11.69
CA LEU A 141 10.77 1.86 -10.81
C LEU A 141 12.27 1.75 -10.52
N LEU A 142 13.07 1.98 -11.55
CA LEU A 142 14.53 1.87 -11.51
C LEU A 142 15.17 3.22 -11.85
N ARG A 143 16.38 3.43 -11.34
CA ARG A 143 17.23 4.58 -11.63
C ARG A 143 18.59 4.10 -12.16
N PRO A 144 19.20 4.79 -13.14
CA PRO A 144 20.58 4.48 -13.55
C PRO A 144 21.53 4.52 -12.35
N ARG A 145 22.43 3.56 -12.28
CA ARG A 145 23.28 3.34 -11.09
C ARG A 145 24.16 4.54 -10.75
N THR A 146 24.56 5.33 -11.75
CA THR A 146 25.42 6.51 -11.60
C THR A 146 24.66 7.83 -11.43
N SER A 147 23.32 7.81 -11.45
CA SER A 147 22.53 9.03 -11.28
C SER A 147 22.48 9.41 -9.80
N PRO A 148 22.84 10.65 -9.43
CA PRO A 148 22.58 11.12 -8.08
C PRO A 148 21.07 11.09 -7.82
N PRO A 149 20.64 10.97 -6.56
CA PRO A 149 19.25 11.05 -6.23
C PRO A 149 18.85 12.49 -6.41
N ASP A 150 17.91 12.73 -7.32
CA ASP A 150 17.39 14.06 -7.52
C ASP A 150 16.78 14.54 -6.21
N ALA A 151 17.44 15.53 -5.59
CA ALA A 151 16.89 16.25 -4.47
C ALA A 151 15.64 16.98 -4.96
N ALA A 152 14.46 16.48 -4.57
CA ALA A 152 13.18 17.20 -4.68
C ALA A 152 12.70 17.56 -6.10
N SER A 153 13.05 16.78 -7.14
CA SER A 153 12.63 17.07 -8.52
C SER A 153 11.27 16.46 -8.88
N GLY A 154 10.17 17.05 -8.40
CA GLY A 154 8.79 16.74 -8.86
C GLY A 154 8.39 15.24 -8.87
N PRO A 155 7.26 14.87 -9.49
CA PRO A 155 6.91 13.47 -9.69
C PRO A 155 7.97 12.76 -10.58
N GLY A 156 8.21 11.48 -10.31
CA GLY A 156 9.21 10.67 -11.01
C GLY A 156 8.75 10.15 -12.38
N LEU A 157 9.61 9.37 -13.04
CA LEU A 157 9.33 8.66 -14.29
C LEU A 157 9.78 7.22 -14.14
N ALA A 158 8.92 6.28 -14.53
CA ALA A 158 9.34 4.87 -14.60
C ALA A 158 10.20 4.63 -15.84
N LEU A 159 11.16 3.72 -15.73
CA LEU A 159 12.01 3.34 -16.84
C LEU A 159 11.18 2.66 -17.92
N ARG A 160 11.43 3.00 -19.20
CA ARG A 160 10.74 2.35 -20.32
C ARG A 160 11.13 0.87 -20.40
N PRO A 161 10.18 -0.04 -20.71
CA PRO A 161 10.45 -1.46 -20.86
C PRO A 161 11.59 -1.74 -21.86
N PRO A 162 12.69 -2.40 -21.46
CA PRO A 162 13.72 -2.85 -22.38
C PRO A 162 13.24 -4.06 -23.21
N PRO A 163 13.87 -4.35 -24.36
CA PRO A 163 13.64 -5.59 -25.09
C PRO A 163 13.85 -6.82 -24.19
N GLY A 164 13.01 -7.84 -24.34
CA GLY A 164 13.11 -9.07 -23.55
C GLY A 164 12.62 -8.98 -22.10
N LEU A 165 11.98 -7.87 -21.70
CA LEU A 165 11.46 -7.68 -20.33
C LEU A 165 10.58 -8.83 -19.85
N ALA A 166 9.76 -9.42 -20.73
CA ALA A 166 8.90 -10.57 -20.40
C ALA A 166 9.69 -11.80 -19.92
N ALA A 167 10.86 -12.06 -20.52
CA ALA A 167 11.71 -13.18 -20.11
C ALA A 167 12.33 -12.94 -18.74
N TRP A 168 12.80 -11.71 -18.47
CA TRP A 168 13.27 -11.30 -17.15
C TRP A 168 12.17 -11.44 -16.10
N ARG A 169 10.96 -10.97 -16.41
CA ARG A 169 9.81 -11.06 -15.52
C ARG A 169 9.43 -12.49 -15.18
N ALA A 170 9.49 -13.41 -16.15
CA ALA A 170 9.27 -14.83 -15.90
C ALA A 170 10.34 -15.45 -14.99
N ARG A 171 11.61 -15.00 -15.10
CA ARG A 171 12.69 -15.44 -14.19
C ARG A 171 12.46 -14.94 -12.77
N VAL A 172 12.13 -13.64 -12.62
CA VAL A 172 11.90 -13.03 -11.31
C VAL A 172 10.71 -13.68 -10.57
N ARG A 173 9.59 -13.92 -11.25
CA ARG A 173 8.45 -14.64 -10.64
C ARG A 173 8.80 -16.05 -10.16
N ARG A 174 9.75 -16.73 -10.82
CA ARG A 174 10.21 -18.06 -10.41
C ARG A 174 11.19 -17.98 -9.23
N ASP A 175 12.01 -16.93 -9.21
CA ASP A 175 13.06 -16.70 -8.23
C ASP A 175 13.32 -15.19 -8.10
N PRO A 176 12.81 -14.56 -7.02
CA PRO A 176 12.94 -13.12 -6.75
C PRO A 176 14.38 -12.59 -6.80
N SER A 177 15.39 -13.43 -6.57
CA SER A 177 16.81 -13.02 -6.64
C SER A 177 17.23 -12.55 -8.04
N HIS A 178 16.51 -12.98 -9.10
CA HIS A 178 16.75 -12.51 -10.46
C HIS A 178 16.41 -11.04 -10.64
N PHE A 179 15.67 -10.41 -9.72
CA PHE A 179 15.39 -8.97 -9.78
C PHE A 179 16.68 -8.15 -9.59
N LEU A 180 17.56 -8.58 -8.68
CA LEU A 180 18.89 -8.00 -8.52
C LEU A 180 19.70 -8.15 -9.81
N ARG A 181 19.68 -9.34 -10.42
CA ARG A 181 20.36 -9.62 -11.70
C ARG A 181 19.84 -8.77 -12.85
N LEU A 182 18.53 -8.50 -12.88
CA LEU A 182 17.93 -7.57 -13.84
C LEU A 182 18.49 -6.15 -13.63
N CYS A 183 18.55 -5.68 -12.39
CA CYS A 183 19.09 -4.37 -12.07
C CYS A 183 20.58 -4.25 -12.47
N GLU A 184 21.39 -5.27 -12.17
CA GLU A 184 22.79 -5.36 -12.64
C GLU A 184 22.88 -5.33 -14.17
N HIS A 185 22.05 -6.11 -14.87
CA HIS A 185 22.05 -6.19 -16.33
C HIS A 185 21.69 -4.86 -17.00
N LEU A 186 20.81 -4.07 -16.38
CA LEU A 186 20.39 -2.76 -16.86
C LEU A 186 21.29 -1.62 -16.33
N ASP A 187 22.33 -1.93 -15.54
CA ASP A 187 23.15 -0.96 -14.80
C ASP A 187 22.30 0.09 -14.05
N CYS A 188 21.30 -0.42 -13.33
CA CYS A 188 20.34 0.37 -12.57
C CYS A 188 20.24 -0.10 -11.12
N THR A 189 19.65 0.72 -10.27
CA THR A 189 19.21 0.39 -8.90
C THR A 189 17.69 0.54 -8.79
N PRO A 190 17.03 -0.17 -7.86
CA PRO A 190 15.65 0.15 -7.47
C PRO A 190 15.56 1.61 -7.00
N ASP A 191 14.61 2.38 -7.52
CA ASP A 191 14.41 3.79 -7.12
C ASP A 191 13.67 3.85 -5.76
N ILE A 192 14.36 3.44 -4.71
CA ILE A 192 13.82 3.41 -3.33
C ILE A 192 13.48 4.81 -2.81
N TRP A 193 14.00 5.88 -3.43
CA TRP A 193 13.77 7.27 -3.04
C TRP A 193 12.48 7.84 -3.61
N ALA A 194 11.99 7.30 -4.74
CA ALA A 194 10.70 7.67 -5.32
C ALA A 194 9.50 7.12 -4.55
N LEU A 195 9.72 6.24 -3.57
CA LEU A 195 8.70 5.71 -2.68
C LEU A 195 8.59 6.61 -1.45
N HIS A 196 7.37 6.98 -1.08
CA HIS A 196 7.10 7.72 0.15
C HIS A 196 6.29 6.86 1.10
N ASP A 197 6.62 6.91 2.37
CA ASP A 197 5.88 6.24 3.43
C ASP A 197 4.42 6.71 3.44
N TRP A 198 3.46 5.79 3.23
CA TRP A 198 2.04 6.13 3.14
C TRP A 198 1.21 5.62 4.32
N SER A 199 1.14 4.30 4.54
CA SER A 199 0.41 3.70 5.67
C SER A 199 0.91 2.28 5.99
N GLY A 200 0.57 1.76 7.17
CA GLY A 200 0.79 0.36 7.52
C GLY A 200 -0.53 -0.32 7.87
N TRP A 201 -0.80 -1.50 7.32
CA TRP A 201 -2.03 -2.24 7.58
C TRP A 201 -1.74 -3.66 8.06
N LEU A 202 -2.37 -4.03 9.17
CA LEU A 202 -2.46 -5.40 9.63
C LEU A 202 -3.78 -6.00 9.21
N THR A 203 -3.74 -7.19 8.61
CA THR A 203 -4.96 -7.96 8.34
C THR A 203 -5.69 -8.27 9.65
N PRO A 204 -6.97 -7.91 9.81
CA PRO A 204 -7.72 -8.20 11.04
C PRO A 204 -7.86 -9.71 11.27
N PHE A 205 -8.19 -10.09 12.50
CA PHE A 205 -8.64 -11.45 12.80
C PHE A 205 -10.05 -11.63 12.26
N TRP A 206 -10.28 -12.72 11.51
CA TRP A 206 -11.60 -13.08 11.01
C TRP A 206 -11.80 -14.60 11.05
N ARG A 207 -13.05 -15.06 11.20
CA ARG A 207 -13.38 -16.49 11.29
C ARG A 207 -13.06 -17.23 9.98
N GLY A 208 -12.08 -18.13 10.00
CA GLY A 208 -11.72 -18.96 8.83
C GLY A 208 -10.56 -18.40 8.00
N GLY A 209 -10.01 -17.24 8.37
CA GLY A 209 -8.80 -16.68 7.75
C GLY A 209 -7.52 -17.13 8.41
N THR A 210 -6.70 -17.89 7.71
CA THR A 210 -5.34 -18.23 8.18
C THR A 210 -4.27 -17.28 7.64
N ARG A 211 -4.54 -16.60 6.52
CA ARG A 211 -3.59 -15.69 5.87
C ARG A 211 -3.73 -14.27 6.43
N ARG A 212 -2.64 -13.74 6.97
CA ARG A 212 -2.56 -12.37 7.51
C ARG A 212 -1.26 -11.70 7.09
N PHE A 213 -1.32 -10.40 6.80
CA PHE A 213 -0.22 -9.61 6.28
C PHE A 213 0.00 -8.30 7.07
N ASP A 214 1.26 -8.00 7.39
CA ASP A 214 1.73 -6.70 7.88
C ASP A 214 2.27 -5.96 6.67
N THR A 215 1.41 -5.14 6.07
CA THR A 215 1.66 -4.55 4.76
C THR A 215 2.06 -3.09 4.92
N ALA A 216 3.28 -2.75 4.53
CA ALA A 216 3.70 -1.36 4.36
C ALA A 216 3.25 -0.86 2.99
N PHE A 217 2.48 0.22 2.97
CA PHE A 217 2.09 0.92 1.76
C PHE A 217 3.05 2.07 1.53
N PHE A 218 3.61 2.11 0.33
CA PHE A 218 4.37 3.23 -0.19
C PHE A 218 3.56 3.95 -1.27
N LEU A 219 3.76 5.25 -1.41
CA LEU A 219 3.19 6.05 -2.48
C LEU A 219 4.30 6.51 -3.42
N CYS A 220 4.12 6.30 -4.72
CA CYS A 220 5.04 6.75 -5.76
C CYS A 220 4.28 7.63 -6.74
N CYS A 221 4.67 8.91 -6.81
CA CYS A 221 4.08 9.88 -7.71
C CYS A 221 4.85 9.90 -9.03
N LEU A 222 4.16 9.67 -10.15
CA LEU A 222 4.72 9.65 -11.50
C LEU A 222 4.16 10.81 -12.32
N ARG A 223 4.95 11.34 -13.25
CA ARG A 223 4.51 12.44 -14.14
C ARG A 223 3.43 11.99 -15.12
N GLU A 224 3.60 10.78 -15.64
CA GLU A 224 2.71 10.15 -16.62
C GLU A 224 2.58 8.64 -16.31
N PRO A 225 1.47 8.00 -16.72
CA PRO A 225 1.27 6.57 -16.51
C PRO A 225 2.25 5.77 -17.39
N PRO A 226 3.10 4.91 -16.81
CA PRO A 226 3.92 4.01 -17.62
C PRO A 226 3.07 2.94 -18.31
N PRO A 227 3.59 2.32 -19.39
CA PRO A 227 3.00 1.10 -19.94
C PRO A 227 2.90 0.02 -18.86
N VAL A 228 1.73 -0.62 -18.75
CA VAL A 228 1.46 -1.69 -17.80
C VAL A 228 1.11 -2.96 -18.56
N TYR A 229 1.65 -4.08 -18.10
CA TYR A 229 1.39 -5.39 -18.64
C TYR A 229 1.02 -6.31 -17.47
N PRO A 230 -0.22 -6.79 -17.32
CA PRO A 230 -0.53 -7.78 -16.30
C PRO A 230 0.22 -9.10 -16.60
N ASP A 231 0.56 -9.87 -15.57
CA ASP A 231 1.29 -11.14 -15.74
C ASP A 231 0.41 -12.30 -16.28
N LEU A 232 -0.90 -12.10 -16.29
CA LEU A 232 -1.95 -13.04 -16.68
C LEU A 232 -1.95 -14.35 -15.88
N ALA A 233 -1.26 -14.38 -14.75
CA ALA A 233 -1.22 -15.51 -13.83
C ALA A 233 -1.83 -15.10 -12.48
N GLU A 234 -1.17 -14.17 -11.80
CA GLU A 234 -1.63 -13.61 -10.53
C GLU A 234 -2.58 -12.43 -10.74
N VAL A 235 -2.29 -11.63 -11.75
CA VAL A 235 -3.02 -10.43 -12.15
C VAL A 235 -3.55 -10.63 -13.57
N VAL A 236 -4.87 -10.54 -13.72
CA VAL A 236 -5.57 -10.82 -14.99
C VAL A 236 -6.04 -9.56 -15.71
N GLY A 237 -5.95 -8.41 -15.05
CA GLY A 237 -6.36 -7.12 -15.61
C GLY A 237 -5.66 -5.98 -14.89
N CYS A 238 -5.65 -4.81 -15.53
CA CYS A 238 -5.13 -3.58 -14.95
C CYS A 238 -5.90 -2.38 -15.48
N GLN A 239 -6.01 -1.33 -14.68
CA GLN A 239 -6.60 -0.07 -15.11
C GLN A 239 -5.97 1.11 -14.38
N TRP A 240 -5.95 2.27 -15.05
CA TRP A 240 -5.65 3.56 -14.45
C TRP A 240 -6.97 4.28 -14.17
N SER A 241 -7.32 4.44 -12.89
CA SER A 241 -8.58 5.08 -12.47
C SER A 241 -8.30 6.20 -11.49
N SER A 242 -9.00 7.33 -11.61
CA SER A 242 -8.97 8.35 -10.56
C SER A 242 -9.57 7.81 -9.26
N PRO A 243 -9.26 8.43 -8.10
CA PRO A 243 -9.89 8.05 -6.84
C PRO A 243 -11.43 8.06 -6.90
N SER A 244 -12.03 9.06 -7.54
CA SER A 244 -13.48 9.12 -7.74
C SER A 244 -14.00 8.04 -8.68
N GLU A 245 -13.36 7.83 -9.85
CA GLU A 245 -13.77 6.78 -10.79
C GLU A 245 -13.68 5.37 -10.17
N ALA A 246 -12.62 5.09 -9.40
CA ALA A 246 -12.48 3.82 -8.69
C ALA A 246 -13.54 3.65 -7.60
N THR A 247 -13.92 4.73 -6.92
CA THR A 247 -15.04 4.71 -5.96
C THR A 247 -16.36 4.41 -6.66
N GLU A 248 -16.64 5.07 -7.78
CA GLU A 248 -17.86 4.85 -8.56
C GLU A 248 -17.95 3.43 -9.11
N SER A 249 -16.86 2.93 -9.69
CA SER A 249 -16.74 1.55 -10.20
C SER A 249 -16.93 0.51 -9.08
N PHE A 250 -16.49 0.83 -7.86
CA PHE A 250 -16.72 -0.01 -6.70
C PHE A 250 -18.21 -0.07 -6.34
N LEU A 251 -18.88 1.07 -6.32
CA LEU A 251 -20.31 1.17 -5.99
C LEU A 251 -21.21 0.57 -7.07
N SER A 252 -20.82 0.68 -8.34
CA SER A 252 -21.51 0.04 -9.47
C SER A 252 -21.26 -1.47 -9.57
N LYS A 253 -20.42 -2.03 -8.68
CA LYS A 253 -20.04 -3.45 -8.62
C LYS A 253 -19.19 -3.92 -9.81
N GLU A 254 -18.61 -2.98 -10.56
CA GLU A 254 -17.67 -3.29 -11.66
C GLU A 254 -16.32 -3.76 -11.12
N ILE A 255 -15.85 -3.14 -10.03
CA ILE A 255 -14.65 -3.55 -9.34
C ILE A 255 -14.93 -3.83 -7.88
N TRP A 256 -14.11 -4.69 -7.28
CA TRP A 256 -14.15 -4.93 -5.85
C TRP A 256 -12.86 -4.45 -5.18
N LEU A 257 -12.98 -3.55 -4.20
CA LEU A 257 -11.90 -3.08 -3.36
C LEU A 257 -12.05 -3.69 -1.96
N ALA A 258 -10.99 -4.31 -1.46
CA ALA A 258 -10.93 -4.72 -0.06
C ALA A 258 -10.91 -3.47 0.85
N PRO A 259 -11.31 -3.57 2.13
CA PRO A 259 -11.44 -2.39 2.99
C PRO A 259 -10.19 -1.49 3.08
N PRO A 260 -8.94 -2.02 3.20
CA PRO A 260 -7.75 -1.17 3.14
C PRO A 260 -7.61 -0.43 1.80
N GLN A 261 -7.83 -1.12 0.68
CA GLN A 261 -7.77 -0.53 -0.66
C GLN A 261 -8.80 0.59 -0.83
N PHE A 262 -10.05 0.34 -0.45
CA PHE A 262 -11.12 1.34 -0.51
C PHE A 262 -10.80 2.55 0.37
N TYR A 263 -10.34 2.32 1.60
CA TYR A 263 -9.96 3.39 2.52
C TYR A 263 -8.84 4.26 1.93
N GLU A 264 -7.78 3.65 1.38
CA GLU A 264 -6.67 4.41 0.76
C GLU A 264 -7.09 5.17 -0.50
N VAL A 265 -7.92 4.58 -1.37
CA VAL A 265 -8.51 5.28 -2.52
C VAL A 265 -9.29 6.52 -2.05
N ARG A 266 -10.12 6.39 -1.00
CA ARG A 266 -10.88 7.51 -0.43
C ARG A 266 -9.99 8.54 0.26
N ARG A 267 -8.83 8.15 0.80
CA ARG A 267 -7.80 9.10 1.29
C ARG A 267 -7.20 9.92 0.16
N LEU A 268 -6.86 9.27 -0.95
CA LEU A 268 -6.25 9.90 -2.12
C LEU A 268 -7.23 10.87 -2.82
N ALA A 269 -8.54 10.67 -2.69
CA ALA A 269 -9.57 11.62 -3.15
C ALA A 269 -9.55 13.00 -2.44
N ASN A 270 -8.70 13.21 -1.43
CA ASN A 270 -8.50 14.52 -0.81
C ASN A 270 -7.62 15.47 -1.63
N PHE A 271 -6.89 14.97 -2.63
CA PHE A 271 -5.89 15.75 -3.37
C PHE A 271 -6.44 16.19 -4.73
N ALA A 272 -6.02 17.38 -5.18
CA ALA A 272 -6.48 17.98 -6.44
C ALA A 272 -5.46 17.85 -7.59
N SER A 273 -4.25 17.36 -7.31
CA SER A 273 -3.23 17.07 -8.33
C SER A 273 -2.18 16.08 -7.82
N VAL A 274 -1.46 15.41 -8.75
CA VAL A 274 -0.29 14.59 -8.40
C VAL A 274 0.82 15.42 -7.74
N SER A 275 0.94 16.70 -8.10
CA SER A 275 1.94 17.62 -7.53
C SER A 275 1.64 17.95 -6.07
N ASP A 276 0.38 18.18 -5.72
CA ASP A 276 -0.03 18.42 -4.33
C ASP A 276 0.12 17.17 -3.48
N LEU A 277 -0.21 16.00 -4.05
CA LEU A 277 0.02 14.71 -3.41
C LEU A 277 1.51 14.46 -3.16
N HIS A 278 2.36 14.72 -4.15
CA HIS A 278 3.81 14.58 -4.01
C HIS A 278 4.38 15.55 -2.96
N ARG A 279 3.95 16.83 -2.97
CA ARG A 279 4.36 17.81 -1.95
C ARG A 279 3.96 17.35 -0.55
N PHE A 280 2.73 16.84 -0.39
CA PHE A 280 2.26 16.30 0.88
C PHE A 280 3.14 15.14 1.39
N CYS A 281 3.58 14.25 0.50
CA CYS A 281 4.52 13.18 0.85
C CYS A 281 5.87 13.71 1.33
N LEU A 282 6.42 14.73 0.66
CA LEU A 282 7.68 15.36 1.05
C LEU A 282 7.56 16.04 2.43
N ASP A 283 6.51 16.83 2.63
CA ASP A 283 6.26 17.56 3.89
C ASP A 283 6.07 16.63 5.09
N ARG A 284 5.61 15.41 4.84
CA ARG A 284 5.37 14.39 5.86
C ARG A 284 6.50 13.39 6.09
N ALA A 285 7.58 13.44 5.30
CA ALA A 285 8.59 12.38 5.30
C ALA A 285 9.20 12.09 6.70
N SER A 286 9.24 13.09 7.59
CA SER A 286 9.78 12.97 8.95
C SER A 286 8.72 12.68 10.03
N GLU A 287 7.43 12.70 9.70
CA GLU A 287 6.33 12.58 10.68
C GLU A 287 6.12 11.13 11.15
N GLY A 288 6.62 10.16 10.38
CA GLY A 288 6.47 8.73 10.63
C GLY A 288 5.15 8.15 10.14
N LEU A 289 4.96 6.87 10.44
CA LEU A 289 3.85 6.04 9.98
C LEU A 289 3.06 5.49 11.16
N GLU A 290 1.73 5.51 11.03
CA GLU A 290 0.86 4.74 11.90
C GLU A 290 0.56 3.40 11.21
N ARG A 291 0.68 2.31 11.97
CA ARG A 291 0.23 0.98 11.56
C ARG A 291 -1.16 0.76 12.16
N TRP A 292 -2.13 0.41 11.33
CA TRP A 292 -3.51 0.18 11.74
C TRP A 292 -3.82 -1.32 11.75
N LEU A 293 -4.38 -1.81 12.85
CA LEU A 293 -5.04 -3.11 12.94
C LEU A 293 -6.54 -2.86 13.08
N PRO A 294 -7.37 -3.12 12.07
CA PRO A 294 -8.81 -3.04 12.24
C PRO A 294 -9.30 -4.11 13.22
N ILE A 295 -10.31 -3.79 14.01
CA ILE A 295 -11.05 -4.74 14.85
C ILE A 295 -12.41 -4.99 14.21
N THR A 296 -12.76 -6.25 14.00
CA THR A 296 -14.00 -6.62 13.32
C THR A 296 -15.11 -6.85 14.35
N LEU A 297 -16.17 -6.04 14.28
CA LEU A 297 -17.40 -6.19 15.05
C LEU A 297 -18.56 -6.52 14.12
N LEU A 298 -19.14 -7.70 14.29
CA LEU A 298 -20.37 -8.09 13.61
C LEU A 298 -21.58 -7.46 14.28
N THR A 299 -22.46 -6.86 13.51
CA THR A 299 -23.75 -6.31 13.97
C THR A 299 -24.89 -7.18 13.45
N ALA A 300 -26.12 -6.90 13.86
CA ALA A 300 -27.28 -7.65 13.39
C ALA A 300 -27.52 -7.55 11.87
N ASP A 301 -27.00 -6.50 11.21
CA ASP A 301 -27.28 -6.17 9.81
C ASP A 301 -26.04 -5.79 8.98
N GLY A 302 -24.83 -5.99 9.52
CA GLY A 302 -23.60 -5.59 8.84
C GLY A 302 -22.32 -5.96 9.58
N THR A 303 -21.23 -5.30 9.19
CA THR A 303 -19.92 -5.47 9.81
C THR A 303 -19.24 -4.12 9.98
N LEU A 304 -18.65 -3.88 11.14
CA LEU A 304 -17.83 -2.71 11.41
C LEU A 304 -16.36 -3.12 11.44
N GLN A 305 -15.52 -2.37 10.72
CA GLN A 305 -14.07 -2.38 10.94
C GLN A 305 -13.70 -1.13 11.73
N ILE A 306 -13.42 -1.33 13.01
CA ILE A 306 -13.07 -0.28 13.97
C ILE A 306 -11.56 -0.04 13.87
N LEU A 307 -11.14 1.21 13.65
CA LEU A 307 -9.74 1.62 13.48
C LEU A 307 -9.23 2.39 14.70
N PRO A 308 -7.90 2.54 14.87
CA PRO A 308 -7.32 3.22 16.02
C PRO A 308 -7.87 4.64 16.26
N GLY A 309 -8.18 4.95 17.52
CA GLY A 309 -8.73 6.24 17.93
C GLY A 309 -10.26 6.30 17.93
N ASP A 310 -10.93 5.30 17.36
CA ASP A 310 -12.37 5.11 17.55
C ASP A 310 -12.68 4.78 19.02
N GLU A 311 -13.82 5.24 19.55
CA GLU A 311 -14.21 4.99 20.94
C GLU A 311 -14.41 3.50 21.29
N LEU A 312 -14.74 2.68 20.29
CA LEU A 312 -14.88 1.23 20.45
C LEU A 312 -13.57 0.48 20.23
N TYR A 313 -12.48 1.19 19.92
CA TYR A 313 -11.17 0.58 19.73
C TYR A 313 -10.51 0.31 21.08
N LEU A 314 -10.61 -0.93 21.57
CA LEU A 314 -9.93 -1.34 22.80
C LEU A 314 -8.56 -1.95 22.49
N GLU A 315 -7.52 -1.36 23.07
CA GLU A 315 -6.13 -1.86 23.00
C GLU A 315 -5.90 -3.04 23.96
N ASP A 316 -6.68 -4.12 23.77
CA ASP A 316 -6.63 -5.36 24.55
C ASP A 316 -6.49 -6.57 23.63
N SER A 317 -5.54 -7.46 23.93
CA SER A 317 -5.29 -8.71 23.20
C SER A 317 -6.51 -9.62 23.09
N ASP A 318 -7.34 -9.69 24.14
CA ASP A 318 -8.51 -10.54 24.12
C ASP A 318 -9.63 -9.97 23.22
N PHE A 319 -9.58 -8.66 22.96
CA PHE A 319 -10.58 -7.94 22.20
C PHE A 319 -10.35 -8.02 20.68
N PHE A 320 -9.10 -8.05 20.21
CA PHE A 320 -8.82 -8.11 18.77
C PHE A 320 -8.55 -9.51 18.23
N GLU A 321 -8.13 -10.48 19.04
CA GLU A 321 -7.93 -11.88 18.59
C GLU A 321 -9.27 -12.61 18.34
N ASN A 322 -10.33 -12.14 19.01
CA ASN A 322 -11.67 -12.72 18.94
C ASN A 322 -12.57 -11.94 17.99
N LEU A 323 -13.39 -12.68 17.22
CA LEU A 323 -14.46 -12.05 16.45
C LEU A 323 -15.55 -11.58 17.40
N MET A 324 -15.76 -10.28 17.45
CA MET A 324 -16.81 -9.67 18.25
C MET A 324 -18.14 -9.67 17.51
N SER A 325 -19.23 -9.80 18.25
CA SER A 325 -20.58 -9.68 17.70
C SER A 325 -21.52 -8.99 18.70
N THR A 326 -22.54 -8.31 18.17
CA THR A 326 -23.61 -7.70 18.94
C THR A 326 -24.95 -7.88 18.22
N GLU A 327 -26.03 -8.00 18.98
CA GLU A 327 -27.41 -8.07 18.46
C GLU A 327 -27.95 -6.68 18.07
N LYS A 328 -27.21 -5.61 18.37
CA LYS A 328 -27.57 -4.25 17.96
C LYS A 328 -27.45 -4.09 16.44
N LYS A 329 -28.36 -3.31 15.87
CA LYS A 329 -28.23 -2.86 14.48
C LYS A 329 -27.12 -1.84 14.34
N THR A 330 -26.54 -1.76 13.14
CA THR A 330 -25.50 -0.79 12.82
C THR A 330 -25.94 0.64 13.14
N GLU A 331 -27.17 1.03 12.78
CA GLU A 331 -27.70 2.37 13.02
C GLU A 331 -27.77 2.72 14.52
N GLU A 332 -28.08 1.76 15.39
CA GLU A 332 -28.14 1.96 16.85
C GLU A 332 -26.75 2.27 17.40
N ILE A 333 -25.74 1.49 16.98
CA ILE A 333 -24.34 1.70 17.38
C ILE A 333 -23.84 3.07 16.90
N MET A 334 -24.19 3.46 15.67
CA MET A 334 -23.79 4.76 15.12
C MET A 334 -24.48 5.95 15.81
N LYS A 335 -25.69 5.77 16.37
CA LYS A 335 -26.40 6.81 17.15
C LYS A 335 -25.85 7.01 18.55
N GLU A 336 -25.39 5.93 19.18
CA GLU A 336 -24.83 5.97 20.55
C GLU A 336 -23.43 6.58 20.58
N GLY A 337 -22.69 6.46 19.47
CA GLY A 337 -21.31 6.87 19.39
C GLY A 337 -21.06 8.35 19.11
N LYS A 338 -19.86 8.82 19.48
CA LYS A 338 -19.44 10.22 19.33
C LYS A 338 -18.08 10.35 18.64
N GLN A 339 -17.18 9.40 18.85
CA GLN A 339 -15.85 9.40 18.28
C GLN A 339 -15.65 8.21 17.34
N PHE A 340 -15.52 8.51 16.05
CA PHE A 340 -15.49 7.52 14.99
C PHE A 340 -14.15 7.53 14.26
N HIS A 341 -13.62 6.34 14.03
CA HIS A 341 -12.66 6.02 13.01
C HIS A 341 -12.97 4.59 12.56
N ARG A 342 -13.93 4.42 11.64
CA ARG A 342 -14.41 3.09 11.27
C ARG A 342 -14.93 3.03 9.84
N ILE A 343 -14.89 1.82 9.29
CA ILE A 343 -15.52 1.47 8.03
C ILE A 343 -16.76 0.63 8.37
N VAL A 344 -17.92 1.06 7.91
CA VAL A 344 -19.18 0.31 8.01
C VAL A 344 -19.36 -0.45 6.71
N ILE A 345 -19.46 -1.78 6.78
CA ILE A 345 -19.52 -2.67 5.63
C ILE A 345 -20.92 -3.31 5.61
N TYR A 346 -21.75 -2.87 4.66
CA TYR A 346 -23.10 -3.41 4.45
C TYR A 346 -23.09 -4.59 3.46
N SER A 347 -22.26 -4.51 2.43
CA SER A 347 -22.07 -5.59 1.46
C SER A 347 -20.68 -5.52 0.83
N ARG A 348 -20.34 -6.47 -0.04
CA ARG A 348 -19.05 -6.53 -0.74
C ARG A 348 -18.67 -5.24 -1.50
N HIS A 349 -19.66 -4.44 -1.91
CA HIS A 349 -19.48 -3.25 -2.75
C HIS A 349 -20.12 -1.99 -2.12
N LEU A 350 -20.44 -2.03 -0.83
CA LEU A 350 -21.13 -0.93 -0.15
C LEU A 350 -20.52 -0.69 1.22
N TYR A 351 -19.65 0.30 1.29
CA TYR A 351 -18.94 0.71 2.50
C TYR A 351 -19.18 2.18 2.80
N ASP A 352 -19.43 2.51 4.07
CA ASP A 352 -19.38 3.88 4.57
C ASP A 352 -18.11 4.08 5.41
N ILE A 353 -17.55 5.30 5.37
CA ILE A 353 -16.39 5.67 6.18
C ILE A 353 -16.80 6.81 7.11
N HIS A 354 -16.58 6.60 8.41
CA HIS A 354 -16.87 7.57 9.46
C HIS A 354 -15.59 7.90 10.23
N VAL A 355 -15.19 9.16 10.16
CA VAL A 355 -14.01 9.73 10.81
C VAL A 355 -14.40 11.05 11.49
N THR A 356 -14.29 11.09 12.81
CA THR A 356 -14.38 12.31 13.62
C THR A 356 -13.12 12.53 14.47
N VAL A 357 -12.20 11.56 14.47
CA VAL A 357 -10.88 11.68 15.11
C VAL A 357 -9.98 12.66 14.37
N GLN A 358 -9.10 13.33 15.12
CA GLN A 358 -8.06 14.16 14.52
C GLN A 358 -6.93 13.29 13.97
N SER A 359 -6.37 13.71 12.83
CA SER A 359 -5.22 13.05 12.24
C SER A 359 -3.99 13.14 13.13
N LYS A 360 -3.33 12.00 13.36
CA LYS A 360 -1.98 11.96 13.95
C LYS A 360 -0.93 12.13 12.84
N TYR A 361 0.28 12.58 13.20
CA TYR A 361 1.45 12.59 12.31
C TYR A 361 1.26 13.34 10.98
N LYS A 362 0.50 14.45 11.05
CA LYS A 362 0.06 15.28 9.91
C LYS A 362 -0.59 14.48 8.77
N HIS A 363 -1.09 13.29 9.08
CA HIS A 363 -1.73 12.42 8.11
C HIS A 363 -3.06 13.02 7.65
N ILE A 364 -3.65 12.44 6.61
CA ILE A 364 -4.99 12.82 6.15
C ILE A 364 -5.88 11.60 6.13
N TYR A 365 -7.05 11.69 6.75
CA TYR A 365 -8.07 10.64 6.71
C TYR A 365 -9.01 10.84 5.51
N PRO A 366 -9.76 9.79 5.09
CA PRO A 366 -10.82 9.96 4.11
C PRO A 366 -11.84 11.01 4.57
N LYS A 367 -12.44 11.71 3.61
CA LYS A 367 -13.68 12.45 3.88
C LYS A 367 -14.77 11.45 4.24
N ASN A 368 -15.61 11.81 5.20
CA ASN A 368 -16.79 11.01 5.55
C ASN A 368 -17.62 10.73 4.30
N SER A 369 -17.97 9.46 4.11
CA SER A 369 -18.82 9.02 3.01
C SER A 369 -19.94 8.19 3.61
N VAL A 370 -21.12 8.79 3.61
CA VAL A 370 -22.39 8.11 3.95
C VAL A 370 -23.16 8.00 2.64
N LEU A 371 -23.27 6.79 2.12
CA LEU A 371 -23.93 6.56 0.85
C LEU A 371 -25.45 6.64 1.05
N SER A 372 -26.12 7.28 0.09
CA SER A 372 -27.58 7.46 0.11
C SER A 372 -28.30 6.13 0.24
N LYS A 373 -29.47 6.13 0.92
CA LYS A 373 -30.37 4.96 1.05
C LYS A 373 -30.78 4.33 -0.29
N SER A 374 -30.57 5.01 -1.42
CA SER A 374 -30.77 4.46 -2.76
C SER A 374 -29.80 3.32 -3.14
N HIS A 375 -28.73 3.11 -2.36
CA HIS A 375 -27.75 2.04 -2.58
C HIS A 375 -27.86 0.86 -1.60
N LEU A 376 -28.67 1.02 -0.53
CA LEU A 376 -29.04 -0.04 0.42
C LEU A 376 -30.27 -0.79 -0.11
#